data_AF-A0A0A0LCE1-F1
#
_entry.id   AF-A0A0A0LCE1-F1
#
_cell.length_a   1.000
_cell.length_b   1.000
_cell.length_c   1.000
_cell.angle_alpha   90.00
_cell.angle_beta   90.00
_cell.angle_gamma   90.00
#
_symmetry.space_group_name_H-M   'P 1'
#
loop_
_entity.id
_entity.type
_entity.pdbx_description
1 polymer ?
#
loop_
_entity_poly.entity_id
_entity_poly.type
_entity_poly.pdbx_seq_one_letter_code
_entity_poly.pdbx_strand_id
1 'polypeptide(L)'
;MIIQFEKRSSLALLMVLVALINLCTFSNAWSYNVVNFGAKGDGRTDSTQAFQTVWSNACASTKPTTIYVPRGRYYLRSGTFNGPCKNNAIFIRIDGTLVAPSDFQVIGNSAAWVVFRHVDGVTISGGNLDGKGAGLWTCKNSSISTTCPSGATTLQFSNSKNVVVSALTSLNSQMFHIVIHGCQNVMMKGLKVLASGNSPNTDGIHVQMSTDVAILNSKIGTGDDCISIGPGSLTVKHNNAKKNRRNAQSIIFLV
;
A
#
# COMPACT_ATOMS: atom_id res chain seq x y z
N MET A 1 -9.53 50.36 40.74
CA MET A 1 -10.33 49.56 39.79
C MET A 1 -10.78 50.54 38.71
N ILE A 2 -10.47 50.47 37.41
CA ILE A 2 -10.18 49.35 36.50
C ILE A 2 -9.26 49.91 35.40
N ILE A 3 -8.19 49.18 35.08
CA ILE A 3 -7.30 49.44 33.93
C ILE A 3 -8.04 48.97 32.67
N GLN A 4 -8.35 49.89 31.76
CA GLN A 4 -8.89 49.58 30.43
C GLN A 4 -7.76 49.01 29.56
N PHE A 5 -7.65 47.68 29.51
CA PHE A 5 -6.75 47.00 28.58
C PHE A 5 -7.33 47.04 27.15
N GLU A 6 -6.50 47.49 26.22
CA GLU A 6 -6.80 47.70 24.80
C GLU A 6 -7.40 46.47 24.10
N LYS A 7 -8.59 46.63 23.53
CA LYS A 7 -9.22 45.70 22.56
C LYS A 7 -8.58 45.72 21.16
N ARG A 8 -7.42 46.38 20.96
CA ARG A 8 -6.76 46.49 19.64
C ARG A 8 -5.95 45.24 19.24
N SER A 9 -5.56 44.40 20.20
CA SER A 9 -4.70 43.24 19.95
C SER A 9 -5.41 42.06 19.27
N SER A 10 -6.73 41.91 19.45
CA SER A 10 -7.50 40.77 18.91
C SER A 10 -7.75 40.83 17.40
N LEU A 11 -7.97 42.03 16.84
CA LEU A 11 -8.14 42.18 15.38
C LEU A 11 -6.82 41.95 14.63
N ALA A 12 -5.70 42.41 15.17
CA ALA A 12 -4.39 42.16 14.57
C ALA A 12 -4.04 40.66 14.59
N LEU A 13 -4.33 39.97 15.70
CA LEU A 13 -4.13 38.53 15.82
C LEU A 13 -5.04 37.73 14.87
N LEU A 14 -6.29 38.16 14.69
CA LEU A 14 -7.23 37.54 13.76
C LEU A 14 -6.80 37.75 12.30
N MET A 15 -6.29 38.94 11.96
CA MET A 15 -5.77 39.26 10.61
C MET A 15 -4.50 38.45 10.30
N VAL A 16 -3.60 38.25 11.27
CA VAL A 16 -2.42 37.38 11.14
C VAL A 16 -2.83 35.91 11.00
N LEU A 17 -3.82 35.44 11.76
CA LEU A 17 -4.34 34.08 11.64
C LEU A 17 -4.98 33.81 10.26
N VAL A 18 -5.76 34.77 9.74
CA VAL A 18 -6.35 34.70 8.40
C VAL A 18 -5.26 34.75 7.31
N ALA A 19 -4.20 35.54 7.49
CA ALA A 19 -3.05 35.56 6.58
C ALA A 19 -2.26 34.24 6.60
N LEU A 20 -2.11 33.59 7.76
CA LEU A 20 -1.48 32.27 7.91
C LEU A 20 -2.32 31.13 7.29
N ILE A 21 -3.65 31.23 7.35
CA ILE A 21 -4.54 30.27 6.68
C ILE A 21 -4.44 30.40 5.15
N ASN A 22 -4.18 31.61 4.63
CA ASN A 22 -3.95 31.85 3.19
C ASN A 22 -2.53 31.48 2.71
N LEU A 23 -1.58 31.20 3.61
CA LEU A 23 -0.25 30.67 3.28
C LEU A 23 -0.24 29.16 3.04
N CYS A 24 -1.32 28.45 3.39
CA CYS A 24 -1.59 27.11 2.87
C CYS A 24 -2.04 27.21 1.40
N THR A 25 -1.09 27.56 0.53
CA THR A 25 -1.25 27.29 -0.89
C THR A 25 -1.37 25.77 -1.04
N PHE A 26 -2.59 25.28 -1.25
CA PHE A 26 -2.78 23.97 -1.83
C PHE A 26 -2.12 24.03 -3.21
N SER A 27 -0.85 23.63 -3.30
CA SER A 27 -0.26 23.38 -4.60
C SER A 27 -1.19 22.38 -5.26
N ASN A 28 -1.84 22.75 -6.37
CA ASN A 28 -2.62 21.81 -7.15
C ASN A 28 -1.66 20.72 -7.64
N ALA A 29 -1.53 19.64 -6.86
CA ALA A 29 -0.72 18.49 -7.24
C ALA A 29 -1.27 18.02 -8.58
N TRP A 30 -0.38 17.85 -9.56
CA TRP A 30 -0.82 17.49 -10.89
C TRP A 30 -1.44 16.09 -10.82
N SER A 31 -2.72 15.96 -11.23
CA SER A 31 -3.51 14.76 -10.99
C SER A 31 -3.68 13.94 -12.26
N TYR A 32 -3.16 12.72 -12.23
CA TYR A 32 -3.33 11.72 -13.27
C TYR A 32 -4.46 10.76 -12.88
N ASN A 33 -5.63 10.92 -13.50
CA ASN A 33 -6.71 9.94 -13.36
C ASN A 33 -6.46 8.77 -14.32
N VAL A 34 -6.34 7.55 -13.79
CA VAL A 34 -6.03 6.35 -14.60
C VAL A 34 -7.04 6.08 -15.73
N VAL A 35 -8.29 6.50 -15.57
CA VAL A 35 -9.33 6.35 -16.60
C VAL A 35 -9.03 7.21 -17.83
N ASN A 36 -8.42 8.40 -17.64
CA ASN A 36 -8.01 9.26 -18.75
C ASN A 36 -6.86 8.65 -19.58
N PHE A 37 -6.24 7.58 -19.07
CA PHE A 37 -5.18 6.83 -19.74
C PHE A 37 -5.66 5.44 -20.21
N GLY A 38 -6.98 5.21 -20.22
CA GLY A 38 -7.58 4.00 -20.77
C GLY A 38 -7.83 2.87 -19.76
N ALA A 39 -7.58 3.10 -18.46
CA ALA A 39 -7.96 2.12 -17.45
C ALA A 39 -9.47 1.94 -17.40
N LYS A 40 -9.94 0.70 -17.36
CA LYS A 40 -11.38 0.38 -17.29
C LYS A 40 -11.72 -0.25 -15.96
N GLY A 41 -12.71 0.33 -15.28
CA GLY A 41 -13.20 -0.10 -13.97
C GLY A 41 -14.14 -1.31 -13.99
N ASP A 42 -14.04 -2.19 -15.00
CA ASP A 42 -14.94 -3.34 -15.23
C ASP A 42 -14.48 -4.67 -14.59
N GLY A 43 -13.27 -4.69 -14.03
CA GLY A 43 -12.63 -5.84 -13.40
C GLY A 43 -12.20 -6.94 -14.36
N ARG A 44 -12.18 -6.67 -15.66
CA ARG A 44 -11.91 -7.66 -16.74
C ARG A 44 -10.90 -7.16 -17.76
N THR A 45 -11.05 -5.92 -18.22
CA THR A 45 -10.14 -5.33 -19.20
C THR A 45 -8.81 -5.02 -18.52
N ASP A 46 -7.70 -5.48 -19.11
CA ASP A 46 -6.37 -5.24 -18.57
C ASP A 46 -6.03 -3.76 -18.59
N SER A 47 -5.90 -3.19 -17.40
CA SER A 47 -5.58 -1.78 -17.18
C SER A 47 -4.09 -1.58 -16.89
N THR A 48 -3.25 -2.62 -16.94
CA THR A 48 -1.81 -2.53 -16.62
C THR A 48 -1.12 -1.42 -17.38
N GLN A 49 -1.34 -1.29 -18.70
CA GLN A 49 -0.68 -0.26 -19.50
C GLN A 49 -1.06 1.17 -19.09
N ALA A 50 -2.32 1.41 -18.74
CA ALA A 50 -2.78 2.71 -18.28
C ALA A 50 -2.07 3.10 -16.97
N PHE A 51 -1.94 2.16 -16.03
CA PHE A 51 -1.20 2.37 -14.79
C PHE A 51 0.30 2.60 -15.03
N GLN A 52 0.92 1.88 -15.96
CA GLN A 52 2.32 2.07 -16.35
C GLN A 52 2.57 3.47 -16.94
N THR A 53 1.71 3.93 -17.83
CA THR A 53 1.81 5.27 -18.43
C THR A 53 1.64 6.36 -17.37
N VAL A 54 0.64 6.23 -16.49
CA VAL A 54 0.41 7.19 -15.40
C VAL A 54 1.59 7.23 -14.44
N TRP A 55 2.13 6.06 -14.06
CA TRP A 55 3.33 5.98 -13.21
C TRP A 55 4.53 6.66 -13.88
N SER A 56 4.79 6.38 -15.15
CA SER A 56 5.90 6.98 -15.89
C SER A 56 5.83 8.51 -15.87
N ASN A 57 4.64 9.07 -16.13
CA ASN A 57 4.43 10.51 -16.11
C ASN A 57 4.59 11.11 -14.69
N ALA A 58 4.07 10.43 -13.66
CA ALA A 58 4.22 10.87 -12.27
C ALA A 58 5.69 10.85 -11.82
N CYS A 59 6.41 9.79 -12.18
CA CYS A 59 7.82 9.56 -11.86
C CYS A 59 8.75 10.55 -12.58
N ALA A 60 8.41 10.96 -13.81
CA ALA A 60 9.16 11.95 -14.58
C ALA A 60 8.89 13.41 -14.18
N SER A 61 7.81 13.68 -13.44
CA SER A 61 7.45 15.03 -12.97
C SER A 61 8.50 15.57 -12.00
N THR A 62 8.74 16.88 -12.03
CA THR A 62 9.54 17.61 -11.03
C THR A 62 8.69 18.25 -9.93
N LYS A 63 7.36 18.14 -10.03
CA LYS A 63 6.38 18.66 -9.07
C LYS A 63 5.64 17.52 -8.37
N PRO A 64 5.10 17.73 -7.15
CA PRO A 64 4.22 16.75 -6.50
C PRO A 64 3.06 16.33 -7.42
N THR A 65 2.78 15.03 -7.46
CA THR A 65 1.74 14.46 -8.33
C THR A 65 0.78 13.58 -7.56
N THR A 66 -0.46 13.56 -7.99
CA THR A 66 -1.46 12.60 -7.54
C THR A 66 -1.78 11.62 -8.66
N ILE A 67 -1.69 10.32 -8.39
CA ILE A 67 -2.29 9.28 -9.23
C ILE A 67 -3.64 8.95 -8.61
N TYR A 68 -4.73 9.21 -9.35
CA TYR A 68 -6.09 8.96 -8.89
C TYR A 68 -6.69 7.72 -9.55
N VAL A 69 -7.11 6.77 -8.73
CA VAL A 69 -7.86 5.57 -9.14
C VAL A 69 -9.30 5.71 -8.64
N PRO A 70 -10.26 6.10 -9.50
CA PRO A 70 -11.65 6.29 -9.08
C PRO A 70 -12.32 4.96 -8.71
N ARG A 71 -13.53 5.02 -8.16
CA ARG A 71 -14.33 3.83 -7.86
C ARG A 71 -14.50 2.96 -9.11
N GLY A 72 -14.40 1.64 -8.92
CA GLY A 72 -14.42 0.65 -10.00
C GLY A 72 -13.52 -0.54 -9.63
N ARG A 73 -13.51 -1.57 -10.48
CA ARG A 73 -12.59 -2.70 -10.36
C ARG A 73 -11.61 -2.64 -11.54
N TYR A 74 -10.31 -2.53 -11.29
CA TYR A 74 -9.31 -2.44 -12.34
C TYR A 74 -8.49 -3.71 -12.33
N TYR A 75 -8.67 -4.52 -13.37
CA TYR A 75 -7.84 -5.72 -13.55
C TYR A 75 -6.43 -5.28 -13.96
N LEU A 76 -5.41 -5.78 -13.26
CA LEU A 76 -4.02 -5.62 -13.63
C LEU A 76 -3.41 -7.01 -13.76
N ARG A 77 -2.85 -7.33 -14.93
CA ARG A 77 -2.14 -8.60 -15.12
C ARG A 77 -0.96 -8.71 -14.14
N SER A 78 -0.10 -7.69 -14.12
CA SER A 78 0.92 -7.42 -13.11
C SER A 78 1.33 -5.95 -13.18
N GLY A 79 1.99 -5.42 -12.14
CA GLY A 79 2.42 -4.03 -12.11
C GLY A 79 3.77 -3.87 -11.42
N THR A 80 4.81 -3.51 -12.18
CA THR A 80 6.09 -3.08 -11.63
C THR A 80 6.28 -1.58 -11.88
N PHE A 81 6.49 -0.82 -10.82
CA PHE A 81 6.62 0.62 -10.80
C PHE A 81 8.02 0.98 -10.31
N ASN A 82 8.94 1.21 -11.25
CA ASN A 82 10.35 1.45 -10.95
C ASN A 82 10.64 2.95 -10.80
N GLY A 83 11.54 3.27 -9.86
CA GLY A 83 12.37 4.46 -9.89
C GLY A 83 13.80 4.14 -10.38
N PRO A 84 14.78 5.03 -10.14
CA PRO A 84 14.64 6.30 -9.44
C PRO A 84 13.75 7.28 -10.21
N CYS A 85 12.91 8.01 -9.47
CA CYS A 85 12.04 9.03 -10.03
C CYS A 85 12.68 10.42 -9.91
N LYS A 86 12.35 11.32 -10.83
CA LYS A 86 12.62 12.76 -10.66
C LYS A 86 11.71 13.35 -9.57
N ASN A 87 10.55 12.74 -9.38
CA ASN A 87 9.58 13.09 -8.35
C ASN A 87 9.83 12.32 -7.04
N ASN A 88 9.83 13.02 -5.92
CA ASN A 88 9.88 12.44 -4.57
C ASN A 88 8.62 12.73 -3.74
N ALA A 89 7.51 13.07 -4.39
CA ALA A 89 6.23 13.37 -3.75
C ALA A 89 5.07 12.85 -4.63
N ILE A 90 5.02 11.52 -4.82
CA ILE A 90 3.96 10.84 -5.57
C ILE A 90 2.90 10.33 -4.59
N PHE A 91 1.68 10.83 -4.71
CA PHE A 91 0.52 10.40 -3.93
C PHE A 91 -0.43 9.55 -4.77
N ILE A 92 -0.60 8.28 -4.43
CA ILE A 92 -1.53 7.36 -5.09
C ILE A 92 -2.79 7.27 -4.22
N ARG A 93 -3.87 7.89 -4.70
CA ARG A 93 -5.19 7.80 -4.07
C ARG A 93 -6.03 6.76 -4.78
N ILE A 94 -6.45 5.73 -4.03
CA ILE A 94 -7.27 4.64 -4.55
C ILE A 94 -8.64 4.68 -3.88
N ASP A 95 -9.67 5.00 -4.67
CA ASP A 95 -11.08 4.89 -4.24
C ASP A 95 -11.72 3.58 -4.73
N GLY A 96 -11.07 2.86 -5.66
CA GLY A 96 -11.54 1.60 -6.26
C GLY A 96 -10.90 0.32 -5.69
N THR A 97 -10.90 -0.73 -6.51
CA THR A 97 -10.26 -2.02 -6.24
C THR A 97 -9.34 -2.40 -7.40
N LEU A 98 -8.07 -2.70 -7.12
CA LEU A 98 -7.21 -3.38 -8.09
C LEU A 98 -7.43 -4.89 -7.93
N VAL A 99 -7.49 -5.61 -9.05
CA VAL A 99 -7.84 -7.03 -9.08
C VAL A 99 -6.76 -7.81 -9.83
N ALA A 100 -6.20 -8.83 -9.19
CA ALA A 100 -5.25 -9.75 -9.80
C ALA A 100 -5.94 -10.71 -10.79
N PRO A 101 -5.18 -11.45 -11.62
CA PRO A 101 -5.75 -12.51 -12.45
C PRO A 101 -6.53 -13.53 -11.62
N SER A 102 -7.70 -13.93 -12.11
CA SER A 102 -8.51 -14.98 -11.47
C SER A 102 -7.86 -16.35 -11.60
N ASP A 103 -7.14 -16.59 -12.70
CA ASP A 103 -6.27 -17.75 -12.83
C ASP A 103 -4.97 -17.49 -12.06
N PHE A 104 -4.78 -18.22 -10.97
CA PHE A 104 -3.64 -18.03 -10.09
C PHE A 104 -2.30 -18.40 -10.75
N GLN A 105 -2.32 -19.20 -11.82
CA GLN A 105 -1.10 -19.58 -12.55
C GLN A 105 -0.44 -18.39 -13.24
N VAL A 106 -1.22 -17.37 -13.63
CA VAL A 106 -0.71 -16.19 -14.37
C VAL A 106 0.37 -15.44 -13.60
N ILE A 107 0.22 -15.33 -12.28
CA ILE A 107 1.20 -14.68 -11.39
C ILE A 107 1.82 -15.64 -10.37
N GLY A 108 1.40 -16.91 -10.33
CA GLY A 108 1.76 -17.85 -9.25
C GLY A 108 3.26 -18.08 -9.08
N ASN A 109 4.06 -17.91 -10.13
CA ASN A 109 5.52 -18.05 -10.07
C ASN A 109 6.25 -16.69 -10.08
N SER A 110 5.51 -15.59 -9.95
CA SER A 110 6.08 -14.25 -9.76
C SER A 110 6.30 -14.00 -8.27
N ALA A 111 7.38 -13.31 -7.91
CA ALA A 111 7.64 -12.95 -6.51
C ALA A 111 6.51 -12.07 -5.92
N ALA A 112 5.98 -11.14 -6.73
CA ALA A 112 4.93 -10.21 -6.33
C ALA A 112 4.08 -9.75 -7.54
N TRP A 113 2.85 -9.34 -7.27
CA TRP A 113 1.89 -8.84 -8.25
C TRP A 113 2.02 -7.34 -8.49
N VAL A 114 2.02 -6.52 -7.42
CA VAL A 114 2.27 -5.07 -7.48
C VAL A 114 3.58 -4.76 -6.77
N VAL A 115 4.54 -4.20 -7.51
CA VAL A 115 5.90 -3.94 -7.03
C VAL A 115 6.25 -2.47 -7.22
N PHE A 116 6.73 -1.83 -6.17
CA PHE A 116 7.43 -0.55 -6.24
C PHE A 116 8.90 -0.78 -5.92
N ARG A 117 9.80 -0.38 -6.82
CA ARG A 117 11.23 -0.64 -6.69
C ARG A 117 12.04 0.63 -6.87
N HIS A 118 13.01 0.88 -6.00
CA HIS A 118 13.89 2.05 -6.05
C HIS A 118 13.13 3.39 -6.04
N VAL A 119 12.00 3.46 -5.34
CA VAL A 119 11.21 4.69 -5.23
C VAL A 119 11.59 5.46 -3.97
N ASP A 120 11.51 6.78 -4.04
CA ASP A 120 11.69 7.68 -2.90
C ASP A 120 10.46 8.60 -2.82
N GLY A 121 9.76 8.62 -1.68
CA GLY A 121 8.66 9.56 -1.47
C GLY A 121 7.35 9.17 -2.14
N VAL A 122 6.94 7.91 -1.97
CA VAL A 122 5.66 7.38 -2.47
C VAL A 122 4.69 7.18 -1.32
N THR A 123 3.48 7.73 -1.46
CA THR A 123 2.37 7.51 -0.54
C THR A 123 1.22 6.81 -1.25
N ILE A 124 0.69 5.73 -0.68
CA ILE A 124 -0.55 5.06 -1.11
C ILE A 124 -1.62 5.30 -0.04
N SER A 125 -2.83 5.71 -0.46
CA SER A 125 -3.95 5.92 0.44
C SER A 125 -5.26 5.34 -0.08
N GLY A 126 -5.93 4.57 0.78
CA GLY A 126 -7.26 4.00 0.53
C GLY A 126 -7.24 2.78 -0.40
N GLY A 127 -8.45 2.34 -0.76
CA GLY A 127 -8.67 1.33 -1.80
C GLY A 127 -8.47 -0.12 -1.35
N ASN A 128 -8.62 -1.02 -2.32
CA ASN A 128 -8.52 -2.46 -2.11
C ASN A 128 -7.58 -3.09 -3.14
N LEU A 129 -6.75 -4.03 -2.70
CA LEU A 129 -5.99 -4.93 -3.56
C LEU A 129 -6.54 -6.35 -3.38
N ASP A 130 -7.15 -6.93 -4.41
CA ASP A 130 -7.70 -8.28 -4.40
C ASP A 130 -6.76 -9.24 -5.16
N GLY A 131 -5.93 -9.97 -4.40
CA GLY A 131 -4.87 -10.84 -4.91
C GLY A 131 -5.36 -12.19 -5.47
N LYS A 132 -6.67 -12.48 -5.41
CA LYS A 132 -7.29 -13.69 -5.98
C LYS A 132 -6.65 -15.03 -5.56
N GLY A 133 -6.19 -15.13 -4.31
CA GLY A 133 -5.46 -16.29 -3.78
C GLY A 133 -6.25 -17.58 -3.58
N ALA A 134 -7.59 -17.53 -3.50
CA ALA A 134 -8.42 -18.69 -3.12
C ALA A 134 -8.23 -19.94 -3.98
N GLY A 135 -8.03 -19.76 -5.30
CA GLY A 135 -7.74 -20.87 -6.21
C GLY A 135 -6.42 -21.56 -5.88
N LEU A 136 -5.38 -20.79 -5.57
CA LEU A 136 -4.07 -21.33 -5.18
C LEU A 136 -4.13 -22.03 -3.83
N TRP A 137 -4.85 -21.47 -2.85
CA TRP A 137 -5.00 -22.11 -1.54
C TRP A 137 -5.70 -23.47 -1.65
N THR A 138 -6.71 -23.56 -2.52
CA THR A 138 -7.39 -24.82 -2.83
C THR A 138 -6.42 -25.84 -3.44
N CYS A 139 -5.54 -25.40 -4.36
CA CYS A 139 -4.48 -26.23 -4.91
C CYS A 139 -3.54 -26.75 -3.80
N LYS A 140 -2.98 -25.85 -2.99
CA LYS A 140 -1.97 -26.17 -1.96
C LYS A 140 -2.52 -27.06 -0.83
N ASN A 141 -3.79 -26.90 -0.48
CA ASN A 141 -4.44 -27.70 0.57
C ASN A 141 -4.97 -29.06 0.05
N SER A 142 -4.90 -29.31 -1.27
CA SER A 142 -5.33 -30.59 -1.85
C SER A 142 -4.29 -31.67 -1.60
N SER A 143 -4.72 -32.82 -1.07
CA SER A 143 -3.86 -34.00 -0.90
C SER A 143 -3.49 -34.69 -2.22
N ILE A 144 -4.07 -34.24 -3.35
CA ILE A 144 -3.91 -34.85 -4.68
C ILE A 144 -2.99 -33.99 -5.57
N SER A 145 -2.92 -32.67 -5.33
CA SER A 145 -2.13 -31.77 -6.17
C SER A 145 -0.66 -31.79 -5.75
N THR A 146 0.23 -32.26 -6.62
CA THR A 146 1.67 -32.30 -6.36
C THR A 146 2.43 -31.10 -6.94
N THR A 147 1.77 -30.25 -7.74
CA THR A 147 2.42 -29.15 -8.48
C THR A 147 1.59 -27.86 -8.41
N CYS A 148 1.64 -27.17 -7.26
CA CYS A 148 1.11 -25.82 -7.11
C CYS A 148 2.24 -24.80 -7.17
N PRO A 149 2.05 -23.63 -7.80
CA PRO A 149 3.05 -22.58 -7.80
C PRO A 149 3.23 -22.00 -6.38
N SER A 150 4.35 -21.30 -6.15
CA SER A 150 4.66 -20.71 -4.83
C SER A 150 3.62 -19.68 -4.39
N GLY A 151 3.03 -18.97 -5.34
CA GLY A 151 2.17 -17.81 -5.14
C GLY A 151 2.95 -16.50 -5.19
N ALA A 152 2.23 -15.42 -5.53
CA ALA A 152 2.76 -14.07 -5.52
C ALA A 152 2.37 -13.27 -4.27
N THR A 153 3.28 -12.43 -3.81
CA THR A 153 2.97 -11.38 -2.83
C THR A 153 2.04 -10.33 -3.46
N THR A 154 1.05 -9.82 -2.73
CA THR A 154 0.11 -8.82 -3.29
C THR A 154 0.79 -7.47 -3.54
N LEU A 155 1.49 -6.91 -2.54
CA LEU A 155 2.19 -5.63 -2.64
C LEU A 155 3.62 -5.75 -2.11
N GLN A 156 4.60 -5.30 -2.89
CA GLN A 156 6.00 -5.29 -2.48
C GLN A 156 6.64 -3.92 -2.70
N PHE A 157 7.33 -3.42 -1.68
CA PHE A 157 8.31 -2.34 -1.82
C PHE A 157 9.71 -2.93 -1.73
N SER A 158 10.59 -2.53 -2.66
CA SER A 158 11.96 -3.02 -2.72
C SER A 158 12.95 -1.89 -2.86
N ASN A 159 13.99 -1.86 -2.03
CA ASN A 159 15.10 -0.92 -2.12
C ASN A 159 14.62 0.55 -2.18
N SER A 160 13.62 0.89 -1.39
CA SER A 160 12.86 2.15 -1.48
C SER A 160 12.94 2.95 -0.19
N LYS A 161 12.68 4.26 -0.29
CA LYS A 161 12.79 5.20 0.84
C LYS A 161 11.53 6.06 0.98
N ASN A 162 11.22 6.49 2.20
CA ASN A 162 10.15 7.46 2.48
C ASN A 162 8.80 6.99 1.92
N VAL A 163 8.38 5.79 2.33
CA VAL A 163 7.15 5.15 1.86
C VAL A 163 6.06 5.28 2.91
N VAL A 164 4.85 5.67 2.49
CA VAL A 164 3.67 5.66 3.35
C VAL A 164 2.56 4.83 2.71
N VAL A 165 1.98 3.89 3.45
CA VAL A 165 0.78 3.15 3.04
C VAL A 165 -0.28 3.36 4.10
N SER A 166 -1.44 3.89 3.72
CA SER A 166 -2.50 4.28 4.65
C SER A 166 -3.88 3.81 4.20
N ALA A 167 -4.70 3.34 5.14
CA ALA A 167 -6.11 2.95 4.90
C ALA A 167 -6.35 1.94 3.76
N LEU A 168 -5.30 1.25 3.31
CA LEU A 168 -5.36 0.24 2.25
C LEU A 168 -5.93 -1.07 2.82
N THR A 169 -6.77 -1.73 2.02
CA THR A 169 -7.21 -3.09 2.29
C THR A 169 -6.53 -4.08 1.34
N SER A 170 -5.79 -5.05 1.86
CA SER A 170 -5.21 -6.17 1.09
C SER A 170 -6.06 -7.42 1.32
N LEU A 171 -6.62 -7.98 0.25
CA LEU A 171 -7.56 -9.09 0.24
C LEU A 171 -6.95 -10.29 -0.48
N ASN A 172 -7.06 -11.47 0.13
CA ASN A 172 -6.83 -12.76 -0.51
C ASN A 172 -5.51 -12.85 -1.30
N SER A 173 -4.37 -12.59 -0.66
CA SER A 173 -3.08 -12.75 -1.33
C SER A 173 -2.77 -14.22 -1.66
N GLN A 174 -2.05 -14.49 -2.75
CA GLN A 174 -1.61 -15.85 -3.08
C GLN A 174 -0.54 -16.37 -2.11
N MET A 175 0.32 -15.47 -1.64
CA MET A 175 1.34 -15.69 -0.61
C MET A 175 1.26 -14.53 0.40
N PHE A 176 2.37 -13.86 0.74
CA PHE A 176 2.38 -12.74 1.67
C PHE A 176 1.52 -11.58 1.16
N HIS A 177 0.88 -10.83 2.05
CA HIS A 177 0.05 -9.70 1.64
C HIS A 177 0.88 -8.46 1.31
N ILE A 178 1.84 -8.10 2.16
CA ILE A 178 2.70 -6.93 1.98
C ILE A 178 4.14 -7.30 2.34
N VAL A 179 5.09 -7.03 1.46
CA VAL A 179 6.54 -7.19 1.71
C VAL A 179 7.25 -5.84 1.66
N ILE A 180 8.03 -5.56 2.69
CA ILE A 180 8.95 -4.43 2.76
C ILE A 180 10.38 -4.99 2.79
N HIS A 181 11.12 -4.81 1.69
CA HIS A 181 12.42 -5.42 1.51
C HIS A 181 13.49 -4.38 1.14
N GLY A 182 14.58 -4.27 1.88
CA GLY A 182 15.63 -3.30 1.55
C GLY A 182 15.21 -1.84 1.71
N CYS A 183 14.17 -1.52 2.50
CA CYS A 183 13.58 -0.19 2.54
C CYS A 183 14.00 0.63 3.76
N GLN A 184 13.92 1.96 3.67
CA GLN A 184 14.19 2.88 4.78
C GLN A 184 13.02 3.85 4.99
N ASN A 185 12.66 4.10 6.25
CA ASN A 185 11.61 5.06 6.63
C ASN A 185 10.26 4.72 5.97
N VAL A 186 9.64 3.65 6.46
CA VAL A 186 8.36 3.14 5.95
C VAL A 186 7.29 3.26 7.03
N MET A 187 6.15 3.88 6.71
CA MET A 187 4.99 3.95 7.60
C MET A 187 3.78 3.25 6.99
N MET A 188 3.25 2.26 7.69
CA MET A 188 2.03 1.54 7.36
C MET A 188 0.98 1.81 8.44
N LYS A 189 -0.12 2.49 8.08
CA LYS A 189 -1.11 2.97 9.06
C LYS A 189 -2.55 2.64 8.69
N GLY A 190 -3.30 2.06 9.62
CA GLY A 190 -4.73 1.82 9.43
C GLY A 190 -5.04 0.79 8.36
N LEU A 191 -4.14 -0.18 8.14
CA LEU A 191 -4.29 -1.18 7.09
C LEU A 191 -5.33 -2.23 7.51
N LYS A 192 -5.99 -2.83 6.51
CA LYS A 192 -6.78 -4.06 6.69
C LYS A 192 -6.19 -5.15 5.83
N VAL A 193 -5.75 -6.25 6.44
CA VAL A 193 -5.20 -7.41 5.74
C VAL A 193 -6.10 -8.59 6.04
N LEU A 194 -6.73 -9.14 5.01
CA LEU A 194 -7.80 -10.14 5.14
C LEU A 194 -7.59 -11.30 4.17
N ALA A 195 -7.41 -12.50 4.72
CA ALA A 195 -7.49 -13.77 4.02
C ALA A 195 -8.21 -14.80 4.89
N SER A 196 -8.47 -15.98 4.33
CA SER A 196 -9.06 -17.09 5.09
C SER A 196 -8.12 -17.58 6.17
N GLY A 197 -8.63 -18.09 7.29
CA GLY A 197 -7.77 -18.65 8.36
C GLY A 197 -7.07 -19.96 7.97
N ASN A 198 -7.37 -20.53 6.80
CA ASN A 198 -6.73 -21.72 6.23
C ASN A 198 -5.92 -21.39 4.96
N SER A 199 -5.62 -20.11 4.71
CA SER A 199 -4.79 -19.72 3.56
C SER A 199 -3.29 -19.96 3.86
N PRO A 200 -2.63 -20.86 3.13
CA PRO A 200 -1.24 -21.23 3.42
C PRO A 200 -0.25 -20.14 3.00
N ASN A 201 0.75 -19.85 3.84
CA ASN A 201 1.85 -18.90 3.58
C ASN A 201 1.37 -17.48 3.28
N THR A 202 0.38 -17.01 4.05
CA THR A 202 -0.25 -15.70 3.86
C THR A 202 0.13 -14.70 4.95
N ASP A 203 1.42 -14.56 5.22
CA ASP A 203 1.92 -13.57 6.18
C ASP A 203 1.34 -12.19 5.85
N GLY A 204 0.87 -11.49 6.86
CA GLY A 204 0.17 -10.22 6.67
C GLY A 204 1.11 -9.12 6.21
N ILE A 205 2.16 -8.85 6.97
CA ILE A 205 3.21 -7.90 6.63
C ILE A 205 4.56 -8.51 6.95
N HIS A 206 5.38 -8.71 5.92
CA HIS A 206 6.74 -9.21 6.05
C HIS A 206 7.75 -8.08 5.87
N VAL A 207 8.69 -7.94 6.81
CA VAL A 207 9.73 -6.91 6.78
C VAL A 207 11.11 -7.55 6.80
N GLN A 208 11.95 -7.28 5.80
CA GLN A 208 13.30 -7.85 5.71
C GLN A 208 14.30 -6.79 5.21
N MET A 209 15.54 -6.86 5.70
CA MET A 209 16.63 -5.95 5.29
C MET A 209 16.23 -4.46 5.30
N SER A 210 15.37 -4.05 6.24
CA SER A 210 14.77 -2.72 6.23
C SER A 210 14.97 -1.98 7.54
N THR A 211 15.09 -0.65 7.47
CA THR A 211 15.33 0.21 8.63
C THR A 211 14.21 1.22 8.83
N ASP A 212 13.81 1.46 10.08
CA ASP A 212 12.77 2.42 10.46
C ASP A 212 11.42 2.12 9.81
N VAL A 213 10.86 0.96 10.15
CA VAL A 213 9.52 0.54 9.69
C VAL A 213 8.51 0.67 10.83
N ALA A 214 7.42 1.41 10.60
CA ALA A 214 6.35 1.62 11.56
C ALA A 214 5.02 1.03 11.07
N ILE A 215 4.40 0.16 11.87
CA ILE A 215 3.11 -0.49 11.57
C ILE A 215 2.08 -0.11 12.65
N LEU A 216 1.12 0.73 12.31
CA LEU A 216 0.27 1.42 13.28
C LEU A 216 -1.22 1.21 13.02
N ASN A 217 -1.99 0.84 14.04
CA ASN A 217 -3.45 0.78 14.03
C ASN A 217 -4.04 -0.11 12.90
N SER A 218 -3.37 -1.20 12.55
CA SER A 218 -3.79 -2.10 11.47
C SER A 218 -4.60 -3.30 11.99
N LYS A 219 -5.49 -3.83 11.16
CA LYS A 219 -6.25 -5.07 11.42
C LYS A 219 -5.77 -6.15 10.47
N ILE A 220 -5.19 -7.21 11.00
CA ILE A 220 -4.61 -8.30 10.20
C ILE A 220 -5.26 -9.62 10.60
N GLY A 221 -5.72 -10.37 9.61
CA GLY A 221 -6.29 -11.70 9.76
C GLY A 221 -6.00 -12.52 8.51
N THR A 222 -5.14 -13.52 8.67
CA THR A 222 -4.65 -14.41 7.62
C THR A 222 -4.54 -15.84 8.17
N GLY A 223 -4.12 -16.80 7.36
CA GLY A 223 -3.85 -18.18 7.78
C GLY A 223 -2.39 -18.43 8.17
N ASP A 224 -1.61 -17.36 8.39
CA ASP A 224 -0.21 -17.43 8.79
C ASP A 224 0.13 -16.25 9.74
N ASP A 225 1.41 -15.87 9.84
CA ASP A 225 1.87 -14.76 10.68
C ASP A 225 1.18 -13.43 10.36
N CYS A 226 0.75 -12.70 11.39
CA CYS A 226 0.20 -11.36 11.18
C CYS A 226 1.27 -10.36 10.73
N ILE A 227 2.43 -10.42 11.39
CA ILE A 227 3.63 -9.64 11.08
C ILE A 227 4.82 -10.58 11.28
N SER A 228 5.68 -10.66 10.27
CA SER A 228 6.90 -11.47 10.28
C SER A 228 8.10 -10.56 9.99
N ILE A 229 9.21 -10.77 10.68
CA ILE A 229 10.45 -10.00 10.49
C ILE A 229 11.52 -10.97 10.01
N GLY A 230 12.18 -10.65 8.90
CA GLY A 230 13.35 -11.36 8.40
C GLY A 230 14.65 -10.66 8.79
N PRO A 231 15.79 -11.33 8.57
CA PRO A 231 17.11 -10.82 8.96
C PRO A 231 17.47 -9.50 8.29
N GLY A 232 18.41 -8.77 8.90
CA GLY A 232 18.91 -7.49 8.41
C GLY A 232 17.98 -6.29 8.63
N SER A 233 16.87 -6.47 9.37
CA SER A 233 15.96 -5.37 9.71
C SER A 233 16.38 -4.66 11.00
N LEU A 234 16.42 -3.33 10.99
CA LEU A 234 16.81 -2.49 12.11
C LEU A 234 15.65 -1.55 12.49
N THR A 235 15.17 -1.61 13.74
CA THR A 235 14.08 -0.76 14.26
C THR A 235 12.74 -0.95 13.52
N VAL A 236 11.97 -1.93 13.98
CA VAL A 236 10.56 -2.12 13.57
C VAL A 236 9.66 -1.77 14.76
N LYS A 237 8.80 -0.77 14.59
CA LYS A 237 7.84 -0.32 15.62
C LYS A 237 6.43 -0.75 15.23
N HIS A 238 5.70 -1.36 16.16
CA HIS A 238 4.29 -1.67 15.96
C HIS A 238 3.43 -1.21 17.13
N ASN A 239 2.26 -0.64 16.85
CA ASN A 239 1.31 -0.22 17.88
C ASN A 239 -0.14 -0.48 17.43
N ASN A 240 -0.96 -1.06 18.31
CA ASN A 240 -2.38 -1.36 18.08
C ASN A 240 -2.70 -2.18 16.81
N ALA A 241 -1.79 -3.07 16.39
CA ALA A 241 -2.12 -4.09 15.39
C ALA A 241 -3.06 -5.14 16.02
N LYS A 242 -4.35 -5.09 15.69
CA LYS A 242 -5.38 -5.98 16.28
C LYS A 242 -5.64 -7.19 15.39
N LYS A 243 -5.44 -8.38 15.93
CA LYS A 243 -5.83 -9.66 15.34
C LYS A 243 -7.35 -9.84 15.39
N ASN A 244 -7.98 -10.25 14.29
CA ASN A 244 -9.40 -10.59 14.29
C ASN A 244 -9.58 -12.05 14.76
N ARG A 245 -10.10 -12.25 15.98
CA ARG A 245 -10.24 -13.57 16.61
C ARG A 245 -11.18 -14.46 15.80
N ARG A 246 -10.65 -15.50 15.15
CA ARG A 246 -11.34 -16.80 15.00
C ARG A 246 -10.43 -18.02 14.86
N ASN A 247 -9.16 -17.92 14.49
CA ASN A 247 -8.16 -19.00 14.59
C ASN A 247 -6.78 -18.39 14.93
N ALA A 248 -5.99 -19.08 15.75
CA ALA A 248 -4.83 -18.49 16.41
C ALA A 248 -3.50 -18.75 15.66
N GLN A 249 -2.87 -17.71 15.10
CA GLN A 249 -1.40 -17.65 14.88
C GLN A 249 -0.78 -16.33 15.38
N SER A 250 0.40 -16.44 15.95
CA SER A 250 1.06 -15.46 16.81
C SER A 250 1.56 -14.22 16.02
N ILE A 251 1.89 -13.14 16.73
CA ILE A 251 2.91 -12.20 16.22
C ILE A 251 4.22 -12.97 16.41
N ILE A 252 4.68 -13.71 15.40
CA ILE A 252 5.93 -14.47 15.51
C ILE A 252 7.07 -13.56 15.10
N PHE A 253 7.96 -13.32 16.06
CA PHE A 253 9.30 -12.80 15.81
C PHE A 253 10.18 -14.00 15.47
N LEU A 254 10.46 -14.22 14.18
CA LEU A 254 11.68 -14.92 13.81
C LEU A 254 12.78 -13.85 13.77
N VAL A 255 13.76 -13.97 14.66
CA VAL A 255 15.04 -13.25 14.56
C VAL A 255 16.04 -14.26 14.00
#